data_AF-A0A418PRL2-F1
#
_entry.id   AF-A0A418PRL2-F1
#
_cell.length_a   1.000
_cell.length_b   1.000
_cell.length_c   1.000
_cell.angle_alpha   90.00
_cell.angle_beta   90.00
_cell.angle_gamma   90.00
#
_symmetry.space_group_name_H-M   'P 1'
#
loop_
_entity.id
_entity.type
_entity.pdbx_description
1 polymer ?
#
loop_
_entity_poly.entity_id
_entity_poly.type
_entity_poly.pdbx_seq_one_letter_code
_entity_poly.pdbx_strand_id
1 'polypeptide(L)'
;MQNPAVLLDQEALTGTLQLVPEENQLYIKDDSKKYAYSSSNPAVLQELHVYTPLDSTAKIGAKVSIPVSGISKMELIQKDKSKSSTNTIILVSGVTLGALAVTAITFGAATAEAVDDMATPPPGESSCPFVSAYDGKEFVFQGESFGGALFPSIARQDYLQLPSIEMGPKVQLLISNERNEHQFIDMADLLLVEHAPNEKVLVDPQGPLFLVHEMKKPKGAILNNKNEMLDRITESDNVYCSFNDMASSSLLNELIVKFDHPSQGKDLALYLNLRDSPWLEYIFEQYMSMYGEDYQAFEKSMEAKSAEELYQWQEMNLVPLTISVKTKGGWKEVSKTRFVGPVTNREIAISLEGIELNEPIVEVSFKTGFLFWEIDQISLASVTKVSPESIQVLKPSIAEDETGKDQLDLISELDDKFLEQPETGNKTYLTYQFGEFSKSKAYTAFLHTGGYYKIYRDFTGPRNEKFLSKYEKPGGLAEFSKNRFGEVYQFASSSSK
;
A
#
# COMPACT_ATOMS: atom_id res chain seq x y z
N MET A 1 12.96 14.56 -18.15
CA MET A 1 12.41 15.84 -18.68
C MET A 1 13.28 16.99 -18.19
N GLN A 2 13.37 18.07 -18.96
CA GLN A 2 14.01 19.32 -18.52
C GLN A 2 12.96 20.26 -17.91
N ASN A 3 13.33 20.93 -16.82
CA ASN A 3 12.46 21.80 -16.02
C ASN A 3 11.13 21.14 -15.65
N PRO A 4 11.15 19.95 -15.00
CA PRO A 4 9.93 19.29 -14.58
C PRO A 4 9.20 20.11 -13.52
N ALA A 5 7.88 20.18 -13.61
CA ALA A 5 7.02 20.77 -12.59
C ALA A 5 5.83 19.85 -12.30
N VAL A 6 5.53 19.65 -11.02
CA VAL A 6 4.38 18.87 -10.56
C VAL A 6 3.19 19.81 -10.35
N LEU A 7 2.10 19.55 -11.07
CA LEU A 7 0.83 20.28 -10.96
C LEU A 7 -0.15 19.40 -10.17
N LEU A 8 -0.19 19.61 -8.84
CA LEU A 8 -0.99 18.79 -7.93
C LEU A 8 -2.51 19.01 -8.10
N ASP A 9 -2.94 20.17 -8.59
CA ASP A 9 -4.36 20.47 -8.90
C ASP A 9 -4.86 19.73 -10.14
N GLN A 10 -3.97 19.58 -11.13
CA GLN A 10 -4.26 18.94 -12.40
C GLN A 10 -3.93 17.46 -12.38
N GLU A 11 -3.39 16.94 -11.27
CA GLU A 11 -2.82 15.59 -11.16
C GLU A 11 -1.96 15.31 -12.40
N ALA A 12 -0.95 16.16 -12.64
CA ALA A 12 -0.12 16.10 -13.83
C ALA A 12 1.35 16.48 -13.56
N LEU A 13 2.25 15.89 -14.35
CA LEU A 13 3.66 16.24 -14.43
C LEU A 13 3.92 16.97 -15.75
N THR A 14 4.49 18.16 -15.71
CA THR A 14 4.79 18.95 -16.92
C THR A 14 6.29 19.14 -17.09
N GLY A 15 6.73 19.34 -18.32
CA GLY A 15 8.13 19.64 -18.61
C GLY A 15 8.43 19.61 -20.10
N THR A 16 9.70 19.77 -20.45
CA THR A 16 10.17 19.62 -21.83
C THR A 16 10.83 18.26 -22.00
N LEU A 17 10.42 17.49 -23.01
CA LEU A 17 11.06 16.20 -23.32
C LEU A 17 12.52 16.42 -23.75
N GLN A 18 13.42 15.64 -23.17
CA GLN A 18 14.84 15.59 -23.52
C GLN A 18 15.29 14.13 -23.57
N LEU A 19 16.39 13.86 -24.28
CA LEU A 19 17.05 12.57 -24.19
C LEU A 19 17.51 12.35 -22.74
N VAL A 20 17.31 11.14 -22.23
CA VAL A 20 17.91 10.73 -20.96
C VAL A 20 19.43 10.77 -21.15
N PRO A 21 20.20 11.51 -20.34
CA PRO A 21 21.65 11.58 -20.49
C PRO A 21 22.28 10.17 -20.35
N GLU A 22 23.40 9.93 -21.03
CA GLU A 22 23.99 8.59 -21.12
C GLU A 22 24.39 8.05 -19.74
N GLU A 23 24.85 8.92 -18.87
CA GLU A 23 25.20 8.66 -17.47
C GLU A 23 23.99 8.19 -16.62
N ASN A 24 22.76 8.59 -16.95
CA ASN A 24 21.53 8.15 -16.28
C ASN A 24 20.90 6.90 -16.93
N GLN A 25 21.47 6.39 -18.04
CA GLN A 25 20.93 5.21 -18.74
C GLN A 25 21.43 3.87 -18.16
N LEU A 26 22.32 3.89 -17.18
CA LEU A 26 22.89 2.68 -16.56
C LEU A 26 21.79 1.74 -16.00
N TYR A 27 20.77 2.29 -15.35
CA TYR A 27 19.62 1.54 -14.77
C TYR A 27 18.64 1.02 -15.82
N ILE A 28 18.74 1.51 -17.06
CA ILE A 28 17.84 1.15 -18.16
C ILE A 28 18.46 0.03 -19.01
N LYS A 29 19.81 -0.06 -19.05
CA LYS A 29 20.53 -0.95 -19.98
C LYS A 29 21.14 -2.20 -19.34
N ASP A 30 21.40 -2.20 -18.03
CA ASP A 30 22.09 -3.30 -17.35
C ASP A 30 21.42 -3.65 -16.01
N ASP A 31 20.48 -4.61 -16.06
CA ASP A 31 19.73 -5.08 -14.89
C ASP A 31 20.65 -5.63 -13.78
N SER A 32 21.83 -6.15 -14.13
CA SER A 32 22.78 -6.72 -13.15
C SER A 32 23.47 -5.66 -12.29
N LYS A 33 23.51 -4.40 -12.75
CA LYS A 33 24.09 -3.26 -12.04
C LYS A 33 23.07 -2.25 -11.55
N LYS A 34 21.77 -2.56 -11.70
CA LYS A 34 20.67 -1.68 -11.29
C LYS A 34 20.71 -1.27 -9.81
N TYR A 35 21.42 -2.02 -8.96
CA TYR A 35 21.58 -1.72 -7.53
C TYR A 35 23.00 -1.30 -7.12
N ALA A 36 23.92 -1.19 -8.07
CA ALA A 36 25.33 -0.90 -7.81
C ALA A 36 25.65 0.57 -8.06
N TYR A 37 26.30 1.21 -7.08
CA TYR A 37 26.76 2.59 -7.16
C TYR A 37 28.29 2.67 -7.32
N SER A 38 28.74 3.66 -8.11
CA SER A 38 30.16 4.07 -8.13
C SER A 38 30.32 5.46 -7.54
N SER A 39 31.21 5.59 -6.55
CA SER A 39 31.59 6.88 -5.95
C SER A 39 32.12 7.91 -6.95
N SER A 40 32.51 7.47 -8.14
CA SER A 40 32.97 8.32 -9.23
C SER A 40 31.86 9.04 -10.01
N ASN A 41 30.59 8.66 -9.86
CA ASN A 41 29.44 9.24 -10.57
C ASN A 41 28.30 9.60 -9.60
N PRO A 42 28.42 10.70 -8.82
CA PRO A 42 27.42 11.08 -7.82
C PRO A 42 26.09 11.60 -8.41
N ALA A 43 26.07 12.00 -9.69
CA ALA A 43 24.87 12.52 -10.38
C ALA A 43 23.69 11.54 -10.39
N VAL A 44 23.98 10.27 -10.16
CA VAL A 44 23.04 9.15 -10.24
C VAL A 44 22.22 8.93 -8.95
N LEU A 45 22.57 9.64 -7.88
CA LEU A 45 22.11 9.34 -6.52
C LEU A 45 20.81 10.03 -6.09
N GLN A 46 20.16 10.77 -6.99
CA GLN A 46 18.88 11.46 -6.75
C GLN A 46 18.09 11.54 -8.06
N GLU A 47 17.63 10.39 -8.54
CA GLU A 47 16.91 10.31 -9.81
C GLU A 47 15.47 9.85 -9.59
N LEU A 48 14.55 10.49 -10.29
CA LEU A 48 13.18 10.00 -10.45
C LEU A 48 13.00 9.49 -11.87
N HIS A 49 12.75 8.20 -11.98
CA HIS A 49 12.41 7.56 -13.25
C HIS A 49 10.91 7.45 -13.33
N VAL A 50 10.34 8.08 -14.35
CA VAL A 50 8.90 8.08 -14.63
C VAL A 50 8.68 7.35 -15.95
N TYR A 51 7.96 6.24 -15.90
CA TYR A 51 7.64 5.44 -17.06
C TYR A 51 6.20 5.74 -17.47
N THR A 52 6.03 6.22 -18.71
CA THR A 52 4.72 6.56 -19.27
C THR A 52 4.69 6.20 -20.76
N PRO A 53 3.60 5.58 -21.26
CA PRO A 53 3.38 5.47 -22.69
C PRO A 53 3.15 6.87 -23.27
N LEU A 54 4.19 7.47 -23.82
CA LEU A 54 4.05 8.71 -24.58
C LEU A 54 3.40 8.41 -25.94
N ASP A 55 2.55 9.32 -26.41
CA ASP A 55 2.04 9.27 -27.78
C ASP A 55 3.21 9.23 -28.77
N SER A 56 3.07 8.39 -29.80
CA SER A 56 3.93 8.31 -30.99
C SER A 56 4.29 9.65 -31.63
N THR A 57 3.52 10.71 -31.36
CA THR A 57 3.77 12.07 -31.87
C THR A 57 4.69 12.91 -30.98
N ALA A 58 4.99 12.47 -29.75
CA ALA A 58 5.84 13.19 -28.82
C ALA A 58 7.30 13.25 -29.32
N LYS A 59 7.87 14.46 -29.37
CA LYS A 59 9.24 14.70 -29.85
C LYS A 59 10.11 15.33 -28.78
N ILE A 60 11.40 15.00 -28.82
CA ILE A 60 12.42 15.71 -28.03
C ILE A 60 12.32 17.23 -28.30
N GLY A 61 12.36 18.02 -27.24
CA GLY A 61 12.15 19.47 -27.25
C GLY A 61 10.70 19.93 -27.14
N ALA A 62 9.71 19.03 -27.23
CA ALA A 62 8.30 19.38 -27.02
C ALA A 62 7.99 19.57 -25.53
N LYS A 63 7.16 20.57 -25.23
CA LYS A 63 6.49 20.66 -23.93
C LYS A 63 5.42 19.57 -23.84
N VAL A 64 5.40 18.85 -22.73
CA VAL A 64 4.43 17.79 -22.45
C VAL A 64 3.78 18.02 -21.09
N SER A 65 2.54 17.53 -20.99
CA SER A 65 1.82 17.38 -19.73
C SER A 65 1.40 15.91 -19.65
N ILE A 66 1.97 15.21 -18.68
CA ILE A 66 1.77 13.78 -18.45
C ILE A 66 0.76 13.68 -17.30
N PRO A 67 -0.49 13.27 -17.56
CA PRO A 67 -1.44 13.03 -16.48
C PRO A 67 -0.94 11.88 -15.62
N VAL A 68 -1.22 11.94 -14.33
CA VAL A 68 -0.72 10.98 -13.34
C VAL A 68 -1.27 9.59 -13.57
N SER A 69 -2.54 9.51 -13.97
CA SER A 69 -3.18 8.29 -14.48
C SER A 69 -2.49 7.70 -15.71
N GLY A 70 -1.71 8.48 -16.45
CA GLY A 70 -0.91 8.03 -17.59
C GLY A 70 0.48 7.53 -17.22
N ILE A 71 0.86 7.50 -15.95
CA ILE A 71 2.18 7.01 -15.50
C ILE A 71 2.02 5.55 -15.06
N SER A 72 2.68 4.63 -15.77
CA SER A 72 2.61 3.21 -15.46
C SER A 72 3.46 2.81 -14.25
N LYS A 73 4.56 3.54 -14.02
CA LYS A 73 5.53 3.21 -12.98
C LYS A 73 6.39 4.41 -12.61
N MET A 74 6.75 4.49 -11.33
CA MET A 74 7.72 5.44 -10.79
C MET A 74 8.79 4.70 -9.99
N GLU A 75 10.05 5.01 -10.25
CA GLU A 75 11.19 4.54 -9.45
C GLU A 75 11.94 5.76 -8.89
N LEU A 76 12.06 5.84 -7.57
CA LEU A 76 12.97 6.76 -6.91
C LEU A 76 14.28 6.05 -6.65
N ILE A 77 15.38 6.56 -7.23
CA ILE A 77 16.73 6.04 -7.05
C ILE A 77 17.48 6.99 -6.14
N GLN A 78 17.88 6.47 -4.98
CA GLN A 78 18.62 7.25 -3.99
C GLN A 78 19.80 6.48 -3.42
N LYS A 79 20.76 7.21 -2.86
CA LYS A 79 21.87 6.62 -2.12
C LYS A 79 21.34 5.87 -0.89
N ASP A 80 21.73 4.61 -0.76
CA ASP A 80 21.57 3.89 0.50
C ASP A 80 22.54 4.49 1.53
N LYS A 81 22.02 5.19 2.55
CA LYS A 81 22.88 5.84 3.56
C LYS A 81 23.55 4.83 4.49
N SER A 82 23.03 3.61 4.57
CA SER A 82 23.56 2.53 5.42
C SER A 82 24.70 1.75 4.77
N LYS A 83 24.84 1.82 3.43
CA LYS A 83 25.80 1.03 2.65
C LYS A 83 26.58 1.92 1.66
N SER A 84 27.89 1.70 1.55
CA SER A 84 28.76 2.59 0.76
C SER A 84 28.66 2.43 -0.76
N SER A 85 28.00 1.38 -1.27
CA SER A 85 28.06 0.96 -2.67
C SER A 85 26.72 0.56 -3.30
N THR A 86 25.61 0.76 -2.60
CA THR A 86 24.26 0.37 -3.07
C THR A 86 23.32 1.56 -3.16
N ASN A 87 22.34 1.45 -4.05
CA ASN A 87 21.23 2.40 -4.16
C ASN A 87 19.93 1.72 -3.73
N THR A 88 19.03 2.49 -3.13
CA THR A 88 17.65 2.07 -2.85
C THR A 88 16.78 2.45 -4.05
N ILE A 89 16.00 1.49 -4.55
CA ILE A 89 14.97 1.72 -5.55
C ILE A 89 13.63 1.54 -4.87
N ILE A 90 12.82 2.59 -4.89
CA ILE A 90 11.46 2.55 -4.36
C ILE A 90 10.53 2.52 -5.55
N LEU A 91 9.90 1.36 -5.75
CA LEU A 91 8.95 1.12 -6.81
C LEU A 91 7.56 1.48 -6.31
N VAL A 92 6.90 2.43 -6.98
CA VAL A 92 5.45 2.63 -6.82
C VAL A 92 4.78 2.19 -8.12
N SER A 93 3.96 1.14 -8.01
CA SER A 93 3.08 0.70 -9.10
C SER A 93 1.78 1.49 -9.02
N GLY A 94 1.34 2.11 -10.13
CA GLY A 94 0.22 3.07 -10.13
C GLY A 94 0.58 4.37 -9.40
N VAL A 95 1.02 5.39 -10.13
CA VAL A 95 1.42 6.68 -9.52
C VAL A 95 0.18 7.46 -9.10
N THR A 96 0.19 7.98 -7.88
CA THR A 96 -0.93 8.74 -7.32
C THR A 96 -0.53 10.15 -6.93
N LEU A 97 -1.55 10.96 -6.62
CA LEU A 97 -1.34 12.30 -6.10
C LEU A 97 -0.50 12.30 -4.81
N GLY A 98 -0.71 11.32 -3.94
CA GLY A 98 0.09 11.14 -2.73
C GLY A 98 1.57 10.92 -3.07
N ALA A 99 1.86 9.94 -3.94
CA ALA A 99 3.23 9.65 -4.38
C ALA A 99 3.94 10.86 -5.02
N LEU A 100 3.22 11.67 -5.80
CA LEU A 100 3.76 12.87 -6.43
C LEU A 100 3.98 14.03 -5.48
N ALA A 101 3.06 14.25 -4.53
CA ALA A 101 3.25 15.26 -3.51
C ALA A 101 4.50 14.94 -2.67
N VAL A 102 4.65 13.66 -2.30
CA VAL A 102 5.84 13.17 -1.62
C VAL A 102 7.11 13.37 -2.48
N THR A 103 7.05 13.04 -3.77
CA THR A 103 8.15 13.24 -4.71
C THR A 103 8.51 14.73 -4.91
N ALA A 104 7.52 15.61 -4.98
CA ALA A 104 7.74 17.05 -5.12
C ALA A 104 8.52 17.63 -3.93
N ILE A 105 8.32 17.09 -2.72
CA ILE A 105 9.09 17.47 -1.52
C ILE A 105 10.56 17.08 -1.68
N THR A 106 10.85 15.84 -2.09
CA THR A 106 12.23 15.36 -2.24
C THR A 106 13.02 16.16 -3.27
N PHE A 107 12.42 16.49 -4.40
CA PHE A 107 13.10 17.28 -5.44
C PHE A 107 13.09 18.79 -5.15
N GLY A 108 12.07 19.30 -4.47
CA GLY A 108 11.98 20.69 -4.04
C GLY A 108 13.02 21.06 -2.98
N ALA A 109 13.21 20.18 -1.98
CA ALA A 109 14.18 20.37 -0.90
C ALA A 109 15.63 20.39 -1.38
N ALA A 110 15.96 19.73 -2.50
CA ALA A 110 17.31 19.77 -3.08
C ALA A 110 17.71 21.16 -3.66
N THR A 111 16.76 22.08 -3.82
CA THR A 111 16.99 23.40 -4.43
C THR A 111 16.75 24.59 -3.50
N ALA A 112 16.17 24.37 -2.33
CA ALA A 112 15.86 25.42 -1.37
C ALA A 112 16.71 25.27 -0.09
N GLU A 113 17.57 26.25 0.17
CA GLU A 113 18.30 26.45 1.44
C GLU A 113 17.38 26.66 2.68
N ALA A 114 16.07 26.36 2.57
CA ALA A 114 15.04 26.77 3.52
C ALA A 114 14.26 25.62 4.18
N VAL A 115 14.74 24.38 4.10
CA VAL A 115 14.23 23.26 4.92
C VAL A 115 15.36 22.70 5.80
N ASP A 116 16.06 23.59 6.49
CA ASP A 116 17.26 23.30 7.28
C ASP A 116 16.96 22.90 8.73
N ASP A 117 15.82 22.28 9.04
CA ASP A 117 15.53 21.90 10.44
C ASP A 117 14.77 20.59 10.66
N MET A 118 14.45 19.85 9.60
CA MET A 118 13.94 18.50 9.73
C MET A 118 14.55 17.66 8.63
N ALA A 119 15.46 16.77 9.01
CA ALA A 119 15.89 15.68 8.16
C ALA A 119 14.63 14.98 7.67
N THR A 120 14.20 15.26 6.44
CA THR A 120 13.10 14.54 5.81
C THR A 120 13.63 13.16 5.47
N PRO A 121 13.24 12.09 6.17
CA PRO A 121 13.49 10.75 5.68
C PRO A 121 12.92 10.61 4.27
N PRO A 122 13.58 9.82 3.42
CA PRO A 122 13.17 9.68 2.05
C PRO A 122 11.76 9.06 1.95
N PRO A 123 10.95 9.50 0.98
CA PRO A 123 9.69 8.87 0.59
C PRO A 123 9.75 7.35 0.46
N GLY A 124 8.83 6.61 1.06
CA GLY A 124 8.54 5.22 0.69
C GLY A 124 9.43 4.16 1.33
N GLU A 125 9.87 4.37 2.57
CA GLU A 125 10.30 3.29 3.44
C GLU A 125 9.08 2.49 3.97
N SER A 126 8.21 2.01 3.06
CA SER A 126 6.97 1.31 3.44
C SER A 126 7.35 0.14 4.30
N SER A 127 6.97 0.21 5.58
CA SER A 127 7.48 -0.70 6.60
C SER A 127 6.49 -1.85 6.67
N CYS A 128 6.84 -3.03 6.14
CA CYS A 128 6.08 -4.29 6.11
C CYS A 128 6.99 -5.39 5.52
N PRO A 129 6.79 -6.68 5.86
CA PRO A 129 7.40 -7.77 5.10
C PRO A 129 6.94 -7.83 3.66
N PHE A 130 7.90 -7.90 2.74
CA PHE A 130 7.65 -7.98 1.31
C PHE A 130 7.48 -9.44 0.92
N VAL A 131 6.46 -9.72 0.11
CA VAL A 131 6.19 -11.07 -0.38
C VAL A 131 6.36 -11.09 -1.89
N SER A 132 7.16 -12.03 -2.37
CA SER A 132 7.31 -12.32 -3.78
C SER A 132 6.94 -13.77 -4.08
N ALA A 133 6.31 -14.00 -5.22
CA ALA A 133 5.97 -15.34 -5.71
C ALA A 133 6.86 -15.72 -6.88
N TYR A 134 7.28 -16.98 -6.94
CA TYR A 134 8.01 -17.49 -8.09
C TYR A 134 7.06 -17.70 -9.26
N ASP A 135 7.34 -17.09 -10.41
CA ASP A 135 6.52 -17.14 -11.63
C ASP A 135 6.98 -18.21 -12.64
N GLY A 136 7.95 -19.05 -12.26
CA GLY A 136 8.61 -20.02 -13.13
C GLY A 136 9.92 -19.55 -13.74
N LYS A 137 10.27 -18.28 -13.55
CA LYS A 137 11.51 -17.68 -14.00
C LYS A 137 12.20 -16.92 -12.88
N GLU A 138 11.48 -16.07 -12.17
CA GLU A 138 11.98 -15.18 -11.13
C GLU A 138 10.96 -14.98 -9.99
N PHE A 139 11.40 -14.37 -8.89
CA PHE A 139 10.51 -13.97 -7.81
C PHE A 139 9.93 -12.59 -8.13
N VAL A 140 8.61 -12.52 -8.28
CA VAL A 140 7.85 -11.31 -8.59
C VAL A 140 7.13 -10.83 -7.34
N PHE A 141 7.35 -9.56 -6.96
CA PHE A 141 6.66 -8.95 -5.82
C PHE A 141 5.13 -9.01 -5.98
N GLN A 142 4.44 -9.49 -4.95
CA GLN A 142 2.98 -9.65 -4.92
C GLN A 142 2.30 -8.64 -3.99
N GLY A 143 3.00 -8.20 -2.94
CA GLY A 143 2.48 -7.27 -1.95
C GLY A 143 3.17 -7.37 -0.60
N GLU A 144 2.61 -6.68 0.37
CA GLU A 144 3.11 -6.57 1.74
C GLU A 144 2.27 -7.43 2.69
N SER A 145 2.85 -8.02 3.74
CA SER A 145 2.09 -8.79 4.76
C SER A 145 1.89 -8.00 6.04
N PHE A 146 0.71 -8.14 6.65
CA PHE A 146 0.31 -7.59 7.97
C PHE A 146 0.76 -6.14 8.22
N GLY A 147 0.70 -5.31 7.18
CA GLY A 147 1.24 -3.95 7.21
C GLY A 147 0.63 -3.06 8.27
N GLY A 148 1.40 -2.30 9.03
CA GLY A 148 0.95 -1.54 10.21
C GLY A 148 0.86 -2.34 11.51
N ALA A 149 1.27 -3.62 11.53
CA ALA A 149 1.48 -4.41 12.76
C ALA A 149 2.78 -4.00 13.48
N LEU A 150 2.86 -2.74 13.96
CA LEU A 150 4.11 -2.16 14.49
C LEU A 150 4.52 -2.65 15.88
N PHE A 151 3.64 -3.39 16.58
CA PHE A 151 3.87 -3.80 17.97
C PHE A 151 3.35 -5.23 18.19
N PRO A 152 3.94 -5.99 19.14
CA PRO A 152 3.48 -7.34 19.46
C PRO A 152 2.00 -7.40 19.83
N SER A 153 1.47 -6.38 20.52
CA SER A 153 0.06 -6.34 20.94
C SER A 153 -0.92 -6.24 19.77
N ILE A 154 -0.48 -5.86 18.58
CA ILE A 154 -1.29 -5.80 17.35
C ILE A 154 -0.77 -6.74 16.26
N ALA A 155 0.05 -7.73 16.66
CA ALA A 155 0.37 -8.87 15.82
C ALA A 155 -0.93 -9.53 15.33
N ARG A 156 -0.94 -9.93 14.07
CA ARG A 156 -2.16 -10.45 13.46
C ARG A 156 -1.85 -11.32 12.26
N GLN A 157 -2.89 -12.03 11.84
CA GLN A 157 -2.87 -12.77 10.60
C GLN A 157 -3.23 -11.87 9.43
N ASP A 158 -2.72 -12.21 8.26
CA ASP A 158 -2.99 -11.53 7.00
C ASP A 158 -3.14 -12.54 5.85
N TYR A 159 -3.89 -12.13 4.83
CA TYR A 159 -4.19 -12.94 3.65
C TYR A 159 -3.84 -12.17 2.39
N LEU A 160 -2.76 -12.56 1.74
CA LEU A 160 -2.26 -11.92 0.51
C LEU A 160 -2.51 -12.84 -0.69
N GLN A 161 -3.28 -12.38 -1.67
CA GLN A 161 -3.45 -13.09 -2.93
C GLN A 161 -2.16 -13.07 -3.76
N LEU A 162 -1.87 -14.17 -4.47
CA LEU A 162 -0.61 -14.36 -5.19
C LEU A 162 -0.85 -14.55 -6.70
N PRO A 163 -1.28 -13.51 -7.44
CA PRO A 163 -1.70 -13.64 -8.84
C PRO A 163 -0.60 -14.08 -9.81
N SER A 164 0.69 -13.81 -9.53
CA SER A 164 1.79 -14.21 -10.42
C SER A 164 2.42 -15.57 -10.08
N ILE A 165 1.89 -16.28 -9.09
CA ILE A 165 2.48 -17.54 -8.64
C ILE A 165 2.37 -18.63 -9.71
N GLU A 166 3.47 -19.33 -9.97
CA GLU A 166 3.43 -20.54 -10.78
C GLU A 166 2.87 -21.69 -9.94
N MET A 167 1.71 -22.21 -10.36
CA MET A 167 1.11 -23.40 -9.77
C MET A 167 1.74 -24.67 -10.34
N GLY A 168 2.22 -25.55 -9.45
CA GLY A 168 2.82 -26.83 -9.80
C GLY A 168 2.89 -27.77 -8.59
N PRO A 169 3.49 -28.96 -8.73
CA PRO A 169 3.73 -29.88 -7.60
C PRO A 169 4.61 -29.27 -6.52
N LYS A 170 5.40 -28.25 -6.88
CA LYS A 170 6.22 -27.44 -6.00
C LYS A 170 5.80 -25.99 -6.22
N VAL A 171 5.53 -25.28 -5.13
CA VAL A 171 5.18 -23.85 -5.15
C VAL A 171 6.19 -23.10 -4.29
N GLN A 172 6.64 -21.92 -4.72
CA GLN A 172 7.73 -21.19 -4.07
C GLN A 172 7.39 -19.73 -3.82
N LEU A 173 7.71 -19.26 -2.62
CA LEU A 173 7.57 -17.87 -2.19
C LEU A 173 8.87 -17.36 -1.59
N LEU A 174 8.99 -16.04 -1.51
CA LEU A 174 10.06 -15.33 -0.84
C LEU A 174 9.42 -14.28 0.07
N ILE A 175 9.77 -14.31 1.36
CA ILE A 175 9.51 -13.20 2.29
C ILE A 175 10.83 -12.47 2.52
N SER A 176 10.85 -11.15 2.33
CA SER A 176 12.05 -10.35 2.51
C SER A 176 11.83 -9.08 3.32
N ASN A 177 12.88 -8.73 4.06
CA ASN A 177 12.99 -7.46 4.74
C ASN A 177 13.71 -6.47 3.82
N GLU A 178 12.96 -5.57 3.19
CA GLU A 178 13.50 -4.56 2.27
C GLU A 178 13.68 -3.19 2.95
N ARG A 179 13.58 -3.12 4.28
CA ARG A 179 13.44 -1.86 5.03
C ARG A 179 14.25 -1.86 6.32
N ASN A 180 14.37 -0.69 6.96
CA ASN A 180 15.03 -0.57 8.26
C ASN A 180 14.06 -0.91 9.39
N GLU A 181 13.75 -2.19 9.49
CA GLU A 181 12.81 -2.76 10.46
C GLU A 181 13.28 -4.13 10.93
N HIS A 182 12.70 -4.60 12.03
CA HIS A 182 12.87 -5.96 12.53
C HIS A 182 11.54 -6.69 12.43
N GLN A 183 11.48 -7.70 11.58
CA GLN A 183 10.26 -8.46 11.33
C GLN A 183 10.22 -9.74 12.14
N PHE A 184 9.04 -10.08 12.63
CA PHE A 184 8.75 -11.28 13.42
C PHE A 184 7.60 -12.03 12.74
N ILE A 185 7.92 -13.15 12.10
CA ILE A 185 6.98 -13.99 11.35
C ILE A 185 6.77 -15.28 12.12
N ASP A 186 5.53 -15.59 12.49
CA ASP A 186 5.17 -16.78 13.28
C ASP A 186 4.67 -17.92 12.37
N MET A 187 3.99 -17.56 11.28
CA MET A 187 3.38 -18.52 10.37
C MET A 187 3.37 -18.01 8.93
N ALA A 188 3.51 -18.94 7.97
CA ALA A 188 3.34 -18.68 6.54
C ALA A 188 2.74 -19.88 5.79
N ASP A 189 1.45 -20.15 6.01
CA ASP A 189 0.70 -21.21 5.33
C ASP A 189 0.22 -20.74 3.93
N LEU A 190 0.13 -21.66 2.97
CA LEU A 190 -0.40 -21.38 1.63
C LEU A 190 -1.81 -21.97 1.49
N LEU A 191 -2.80 -21.10 1.31
CA LEU A 191 -4.19 -21.50 1.05
C LEU A 191 -4.43 -21.59 -0.45
N LEU A 192 -4.95 -22.73 -0.91
CA LEU A 192 -5.31 -22.96 -2.30
C LEU A 192 -6.80 -23.23 -2.42
N VAL A 193 -7.44 -22.50 -3.31
CA VAL A 193 -8.85 -22.73 -3.69
C VAL A 193 -8.88 -23.17 -5.13
N GLU A 194 -9.39 -24.37 -5.38
CA GLU A 194 -9.68 -24.86 -6.72
C GLU A 194 -10.99 -24.26 -7.23
N HIS A 195 -11.00 -23.82 -8.49
CA HIS A 195 -12.18 -23.23 -9.13
C HIS A 195 -12.17 -23.45 -10.65
N ALA A 196 -13.24 -23.09 -11.33
CA ALA A 196 -13.28 -23.08 -12.79
C ALA A 196 -12.40 -21.92 -13.34
N PRO A 197 -11.78 -22.05 -14.53
CA PRO A 197 -10.80 -21.07 -15.03
C PRO A 197 -11.26 -19.60 -15.13
N ASN A 198 -12.58 -19.34 -15.16
CA ASN A 198 -13.14 -17.98 -15.27
C ASN A 198 -13.77 -17.49 -13.96
N GLU A 199 -13.64 -18.25 -12.88
CA GLU A 199 -14.09 -17.84 -11.56
C GLU A 199 -13.00 -17.04 -10.85
N LYS A 200 -13.44 -16.10 -10.00
CA LYS A 200 -12.57 -15.28 -9.18
C LYS A 200 -12.81 -15.65 -7.71
N VAL A 201 -11.74 -15.83 -6.96
CA VAL A 201 -11.78 -16.03 -5.51
C VAL A 201 -11.23 -14.79 -4.83
N LEU A 202 -11.95 -14.29 -3.83
CA LEU A 202 -11.54 -13.17 -3.01
C LEU A 202 -11.45 -13.58 -1.55
N VAL A 203 -10.63 -12.88 -0.78
CA VAL A 203 -10.53 -13.05 0.66
C VAL A 203 -11.11 -11.83 1.36
N ASP A 204 -11.88 -12.07 2.41
CA ASP A 204 -12.21 -11.06 3.40
C ASP A 204 -11.04 -10.92 4.38
N PRO A 205 -10.64 -9.70 4.78
CA PRO A 205 -9.51 -9.53 5.70
C PRO A 205 -9.69 -10.24 7.06
N GLN A 206 -10.89 -10.73 7.38
CA GLN A 206 -11.17 -11.56 8.55
C GLN A 206 -10.92 -13.06 8.31
N GLY A 207 -10.56 -13.47 7.08
CA GLY A 207 -10.20 -14.84 6.70
C GLY A 207 -11.18 -15.61 5.79
N PRO A 208 -12.51 -15.37 5.78
CA PRO A 208 -13.39 -16.04 4.86
C PRO A 208 -13.03 -15.83 3.38
N LEU A 209 -13.06 -16.91 2.59
CA LEU A 209 -12.86 -16.87 1.14
C LEU A 209 -14.22 -16.92 0.42
N PHE A 210 -14.32 -16.22 -0.70
CA PHE A 210 -15.55 -16.06 -1.46
C PHE A 210 -15.32 -16.32 -2.94
N LEU A 211 -16.14 -17.21 -3.51
CA LEU A 211 -16.27 -17.37 -4.95
C LEU A 211 -17.17 -16.27 -5.50
N VAL A 212 -16.68 -15.53 -6.50
CA VAL A 212 -17.39 -14.39 -7.09
C VAL A 212 -18.13 -14.84 -8.35
N HIS A 213 -19.44 -14.58 -8.38
CA HIS A 213 -20.31 -14.94 -9.52
C HIS A 213 -20.58 -13.78 -10.46
N GLU A 214 -20.77 -12.58 -9.90
CA GLU A 214 -21.15 -11.38 -10.64
C GLU A 214 -20.64 -10.16 -9.87
N MET A 215 -20.08 -9.17 -10.56
CA MET A 215 -19.71 -7.88 -9.99
C MET A 215 -20.54 -6.77 -10.64
N LYS A 216 -21.34 -6.09 -9.82
CA LYS A 216 -22.11 -4.93 -10.26
C LYS A 216 -21.33 -3.65 -10.05
N LYS A 217 -21.16 -2.92 -11.15
CA LYS A 217 -20.55 -1.58 -11.15
C LYS A 217 -21.41 -0.57 -10.36
N PRO A 218 -20.78 0.44 -9.75
CA PRO A 218 -21.49 1.55 -9.12
C PRO A 218 -22.27 2.37 -10.16
N LYS A 219 -23.30 3.08 -9.71
CA LYS A 219 -24.11 4.01 -10.52
C LYS A 219 -23.93 5.48 -10.15
N GLY A 220 -23.24 5.75 -9.07
CA GLY A 220 -22.89 7.09 -8.63
C GLY A 220 -21.95 7.01 -7.45
N ALA A 221 -21.02 7.97 -7.36
CA ALA A 221 -20.01 8.00 -6.32
C ALA A 221 -19.62 9.43 -6.00
N ILE A 222 -20.10 9.96 -4.87
CA ILE A 222 -19.91 11.37 -4.51
C ILE A 222 -19.02 11.47 -3.26
N LEU A 223 -17.89 12.15 -3.39
CA LEU A 223 -17.01 12.51 -2.27
C LEU A 223 -17.47 13.84 -1.65
N ASN A 224 -17.65 13.84 -0.33
CA ASN A 224 -18.03 15.00 0.50
C ASN A 224 -19.25 15.76 -0.03
N ASN A 225 -20.22 15.04 -0.60
CA ASN A 225 -21.45 15.59 -1.19
C ASN A 225 -21.24 16.58 -2.35
N LYS A 226 -20.06 16.57 -2.99
CA LYS A 226 -19.71 17.56 -4.02
C LYS A 226 -18.98 16.98 -5.23
N ASN A 227 -17.92 16.20 -5.00
CA ASN A 227 -17.01 15.80 -6.07
C ASN A 227 -17.45 14.44 -6.63
N GLU A 228 -17.69 14.35 -7.93
CA GLU A 228 -18.03 13.09 -8.57
C GLU A 228 -16.79 12.23 -8.79
N MET A 229 -16.89 10.95 -8.43
CA MET A 229 -15.79 10.00 -8.35
C MET A 229 -16.09 8.69 -9.11
N LEU A 230 -17.23 8.59 -9.81
CA LEU A 230 -17.64 7.33 -10.44
C LEU A 230 -16.59 6.76 -11.39
N ASP A 231 -16.00 7.61 -12.22
CA ASP A 231 -14.96 7.19 -13.17
C ASP A 231 -13.68 6.69 -12.48
N ARG A 232 -13.44 7.06 -11.21
CA ARG A 232 -12.25 6.71 -10.43
C ARG A 232 -12.40 5.44 -9.58
N ILE A 233 -13.58 4.81 -9.61
CA ILE A 233 -13.87 3.62 -8.77
C ILE A 233 -14.57 2.51 -9.55
N THR A 234 -14.72 2.66 -10.86
CA THR A 234 -15.54 1.74 -11.68
C THR A 234 -14.71 0.59 -12.26
N GLU A 235 -13.44 0.84 -12.60
CA GLU A 235 -12.54 -0.11 -13.23
C GLU A 235 -11.21 -0.12 -12.47
N SER A 236 -10.47 -1.23 -12.52
CA SER A 236 -9.10 -1.22 -12.01
C SER A 236 -8.16 -0.76 -13.10
N ASP A 237 -7.84 0.52 -13.08
CA ASP A 237 -7.00 1.19 -14.09
C ASP A 237 -5.92 2.08 -13.46
N ASN A 238 -5.75 2.01 -12.14
CA ASN A 238 -4.88 2.86 -11.33
C ASN A 238 -5.28 4.35 -11.33
N VAL A 239 -6.57 4.65 -11.48
CA VAL A 239 -7.12 6.00 -11.36
C VAL A 239 -7.97 6.09 -10.10
N TYR A 240 -7.34 6.54 -9.02
CA TYR A 240 -7.86 6.37 -7.68
C TYR A 240 -8.82 7.49 -7.22
N CYS A 241 -9.76 7.12 -6.35
CA CYS A 241 -10.33 8.03 -5.36
C CYS A 241 -9.41 8.09 -4.13
N SER A 242 -8.79 9.25 -3.87
CA SER A 242 -7.76 9.41 -2.83
C SER A 242 -8.20 10.22 -1.60
N PHE A 243 -9.48 10.54 -1.43
CA PHE A 243 -9.99 11.31 -0.26
C PHE A 243 -9.23 12.64 -0.01
N ASN A 244 -8.97 13.39 -1.09
CA ASN A 244 -8.09 14.56 -1.14
C ASN A 244 -8.85 15.90 -1.25
N ASP A 245 -10.09 15.98 -0.77
CA ASP A 245 -10.90 17.21 -0.91
C ASP A 245 -10.40 18.33 0.01
N MET A 246 -9.55 19.19 -0.55
CA MET A 246 -9.00 20.35 0.13
C MET A 246 -10.07 21.38 0.53
N ALA A 247 -11.18 21.45 -0.20
CA ALA A 247 -12.25 22.43 0.03
C ALA A 247 -13.22 22.02 1.16
N SER A 248 -13.18 20.77 1.61
CA SER A 248 -13.98 20.30 2.76
C SER A 248 -13.52 20.98 4.05
N SER A 249 -14.44 21.47 4.87
CA SER A 249 -14.11 21.95 6.23
C SER A 249 -13.97 20.81 7.24
N SER A 250 -14.44 19.61 6.89
CA SER A 250 -14.31 18.40 7.71
C SER A 250 -12.95 17.74 7.51
N LEU A 251 -12.35 17.23 8.60
CA LEU A 251 -11.17 16.36 8.54
C LEU A 251 -11.51 14.95 8.05
N LEU A 252 -12.77 14.55 8.27
CA LEU A 252 -13.33 13.31 7.76
C LEU A 252 -13.77 13.51 6.31
N ASN A 253 -13.22 12.71 5.42
CA ASN A 253 -13.72 12.55 4.06
C ASN A 253 -14.71 11.39 3.99
N GLU A 254 -15.79 11.57 3.25
CA GLU A 254 -16.83 10.56 3.07
C GLU A 254 -17.15 10.39 1.57
N LEU A 255 -16.93 9.18 1.06
CA LEU A 255 -17.37 8.77 -0.27
C LEU A 255 -18.67 7.99 -0.13
N ILE A 256 -19.75 8.47 -0.77
CA ILE A 256 -21.03 7.75 -0.86
C ILE A 256 -21.14 7.11 -2.24
N VAL A 257 -21.23 5.79 -2.27
CA VAL A 257 -21.35 4.98 -3.49
C VAL A 257 -22.73 4.34 -3.56
N LYS A 258 -23.32 4.31 -4.76
CA LYS A 258 -24.67 3.78 -5.00
C LYS A 258 -24.64 2.62 -5.99
N PHE A 259 -25.41 1.58 -5.70
CA PHE A 259 -25.62 0.43 -6.57
C PHE A 259 -27.11 0.16 -6.75
N ASP A 260 -27.48 -0.44 -7.88
CA ASP A 260 -28.77 -1.13 -7.96
C ASP A 260 -28.80 -2.29 -6.98
N HIS A 261 -29.92 -2.45 -6.28
CA HIS A 261 -30.12 -3.64 -5.47
C HIS A 261 -30.08 -4.91 -6.35
N PRO A 262 -29.33 -5.94 -5.96
CA PRO A 262 -29.30 -7.21 -6.69
C PRO A 262 -30.63 -7.96 -6.59
N SER A 263 -30.89 -8.90 -7.51
CA SER A 263 -32.06 -9.77 -7.40
C SER A 263 -32.02 -10.60 -6.12
N GLN A 264 -33.19 -10.95 -5.57
CA GLN A 264 -33.30 -11.65 -4.28
C GLN A 264 -32.55 -13.00 -4.24
N GLY A 265 -32.03 -13.34 -3.06
CA GLY A 265 -31.52 -14.69 -2.75
C GLY A 265 -30.02 -14.93 -3.00
N LYS A 266 -29.22 -13.88 -3.22
CA LYS A 266 -27.77 -13.99 -3.34
C LYS A 266 -27.07 -13.43 -2.09
N ASP A 267 -26.03 -14.11 -1.61
CA ASP A 267 -25.09 -13.51 -0.66
C ASP A 267 -24.27 -12.43 -1.36
N LEU A 268 -23.96 -11.37 -0.64
CA LEU A 268 -23.34 -10.18 -1.20
C LEU A 268 -22.08 -9.81 -0.43
N ALA A 269 -21.11 -9.29 -1.17
CA ALA A 269 -19.92 -8.68 -0.62
C ALA A 269 -19.60 -7.40 -1.39
N LEU A 270 -18.91 -6.46 -0.75
CA LEU A 270 -18.25 -5.37 -1.45
C LEU A 270 -16.89 -5.88 -1.91
N TYR A 271 -16.68 -5.93 -3.22
CA TYR A 271 -15.34 -6.05 -3.77
C TYR A 271 -14.68 -4.68 -3.75
N LEU A 272 -13.44 -4.64 -3.25
CA LEU A 272 -12.64 -3.43 -3.22
C LEU A 272 -11.25 -3.74 -3.76
N ASN A 273 -10.74 -2.87 -4.64
CA ASN A 273 -9.33 -2.82 -5.01
C ASN A 273 -8.73 -1.52 -4.47
N LEU A 274 -7.84 -1.61 -3.49
CA LEU A 274 -7.41 -0.45 -2.71
C LEU A 274 -6.03 -0.61 -2.07
N ARG A 275 -5.50 0.50 -1.56
CA ARG A 275 -4.33 0.52 -0.67
C ARG A 275 -4.38 1.70 0.29
N ASP A 276 -3.61 1.64 1.38
CA ASP A 276 -3.26 2.86 2.09
C ASP A 276 -2.30 3.70 1.24
N SER A 277 -2.35 5.02 1.39
CA SER A 277 -1.61 5.89 0.47
C SER A 277 -0.13 6.03 0.88
N PRO A 278 0.79 6.21 -0.07
CA PRO A 278 2.17 6.63 0.23
C PRO A 278 2.23 7.96 1.01
N TRP A 279 1.19 8.79 0.93
CA TRP A 279 1.09 10.04 1.68
C TRP A 279 0.83 9.79 3.18
N LEU A 280 0.01 8.80 3.54
CA LEU A 280 -0.22 8.43 4.93
C LEU A 280 1.08 7.98 5.59
N GLU A 281 1.86 7.15 4.90
CA GLU A 281 3.18 6.71 5.35
C GLU A 281 4.10 7.91 5.63
N TYR A 282 4.23 8.81 4.65
CA TYR A 282 5.00 10.05 4.80
C TYR A 282 4.54 10.87 6.00
N ILE A 283 3.23 11.07 6.16
CA ILE A 283 2.67 11.84 7.27
C ILE A 283 2.93 11.17 8.62
N PHE A 284 2.82 9.84 8.70
CA PHE A 284 3.10 9.10 9.92
C PHE A 284 4.57 9.23 10.32
N GLU A 285 5.49 9.11 9.35
CA GLU A 285 6.92 9.27 9.60
C GLU A 285 7.28 10.71 10.01
N GLN A 286 6.72 11.72 9.34
CA GLN A 286 6.89 13.11 9.74
C GLN A 286 6.30 13.38 11.13
N TYR A 287 5.20 12.75 11.49
CA TYR A 287 4.63 12.88 12.83
C TYR A 287 5.59 12.27 13.89
N MET A 288 6.14 11.09 13.61
CA MET A 288 7.08 10.39 14.50
C MET A 288 8.40 11.16 14.67
N SER A 289 8.89 11.82 13.61
CA SER A 289 10.13 12.61 13.67
C SER A 289 10.05 13.82 14.62
N MET A 290 8.84 14.28 14.95
CA MET A 290 8.60 15.40 15.85
C MET A 290 8.93 15.09 17.30
N TYR A 291 9.10 13.81 17.64
CA TYR A 291 9.63 13.41 18.96
C TYR A 291 11.14 13.60 19.06
N GLY A 292 11.87 13.73 17.93
CA GLY A 292 13.33 13.91 17.94
C GLY A 292 14.04 12.82 18.76
N GLU A 293 14.99 13.22 19.60
CA GLU A 293 15.72 12.33 20.52
C GLU A 293 14.81 11.57 21.52
N ASP A 294 13.58 12.04 21.77
CA ASP A 294 12.61 11.36 22.65
C ASP A 294 11.84 10.23 21.96
N TYR A 295 12.06 9.98 20.66
CA TYR A 295 11.30 9.00 19.89
C TYR A 295 11.33 7.59 20.50
N GLN A 296 12.47 7.12 20.99
CA GLN A 296 12.58 5.80 21.61
C GLN A 296 11.73 5.67 22.88
N ALA A 297 11.55 6.76 23.63
CA ALA A 297 10.68 6.77 24.80
C ALA A 297 9.20 6.73 24.39
N PHE A 298 8.85 7.48 23.34
CA PHE A 298 7.52 7.44 22.74
C PHE A 298 7.19 6.04 22.20
N GLU A 299 8.09 5.41 21.45
CA GLU A 299 7.92 4.06 20.90
C GLU A 299 7.65 3.04 22.01
N LYS A 300 8.47 3.03 23.07
CA LYS A 300 8.25 2.17 24.26
C LYS A 300 6.89 2.41 24.92
N SER A 301 6.41 3.66 24.93
CA SER A 301 5.09 3.98 25.46
C SER A 301 3.94 3.44 24.59
N MET A 302 4.16 3.32 23.28
CA MET A 302 3.20 2.74 22.35
C MET A 302 3.23 1.21 22.43
N GLU A 303 4.41 0.60 22.53
CA GLU A 303 4.58 -0.85 22.69
C GLU A 303 3.91 -1.39 23.97
N ALA A 304 3.87 -0.59 25.03
CA ALA A 304 3.21 -0.95 26.29
C ALA A 304 1.67 -0.94 26.24
N LYS A 305 1.06 -0.42 25.17
CA LYS A 305 -0.40 -0.31 25.03
C LYS A 305 -1.04 -1.62 24.60
N SER A 306 -2.29 -1.81 25.00
CA SER A 306 -3.11 -2.92 24.50
C SER A 306 -3.47 -2.71 23.02
N ALA A 307 -3.90 -3.79 22.37
CA ALA A 307 -4.41 -3.75 20.99
C ALA A 307 -5.55 -2.73 20.85
N GLU A 308 -6.49 -2.73 21.81
CA GLU A 308 -7.65 -1.84 21.83
C GLU A 308 -7.23 -0.38 21.91
N GLU A 309 -6.26 -0.04 22.76
CA GLU A 309 -5.77 1.34 22.89
C GLU A 309 -5.10 1.82 21.60
N LEU A 310 -4.34 0.94 20.93
CA LEU A 310 -3.69 1.25 19.64
C LEU A 310 -4.71 1.42 18.52
N TYR A 311 -5.72 0.54 18.43
CA TYR A 311 -6.79 0.68 17.43
C TYR A 311 -7.67 1.90 17.70
N GLN A 312 -7.98 2.21 18.96
CA GLN A 312 -8.68 3.44 19.31
C GLN A 312 -7.87 4.69 18.92
N TRP A 313 -6.55 4.67 19.11
CA TRP A 313 -5.68 5.75 18.66
C TRP A 313 -5.72 5.95 17.14
N GLN A 314 -5.72 4.86 16.36
CA GLN A 314 -5.87 4.91 14.91
C GLN A 314 -7.25 5.49 14.50
N GLU A 315 -8.32 5.02 15.13
CA GLU A 315 -9.69 5.50 14.86
C GLU A 315 -9.87 6.97 15.20
N MET A 316 -9.36 7.42 16.35
CA MET A 316 -9.38 8.83 16.73
C MET A 316 -8.66 9.70 15.70
N ASN A 317 -7.64 9.18 15.03
CA ASN A 317 -6.91 9.86 13.98
C ASN A 317 -7.50 9.67 12.57
N LEU A 318 -8.65 9.00 12.45
CA LEU A 318 -9.35 8.72 11.19
C LEU A 318 -8.53 7.86 10.21
N VAL A 319 -7.57 7.08 10.71
CA VAL A 319 -6.67 6.25 9.90
C VAL A 319 -7.41 5.13 9.17
N PRO A 320 -8.25 4.30 9.81
CA PRO A 320 -8.93 3.19 9.13
C PRO A 320 -9.89 3.69 8.04
N LEU A 321 -10.08 2.88 6.99
CA LEU A 321 -11.21 3.06 6.08
C LEU A 321 -12.44 2.43 6.74
N THR A 322 -13.33 3.27 7.25
CA THR A 322 -14.58 2.82 7.87
C THR A 322 -15.63 2.65 6.77
N ILE A 323 -16.21 1.45 6.70
CA ILE A 323 -17.19 1.06 5.66
C ILE A 323 -18.54 0.86 6.34
N SER A 324 -19.56 1.56 5.85
CA SER A 324 -20.92 1.48 6.36
C SER A 324 -21.93 1.34 5.24
N VAL A 325 -23.02 0.60 5.49
CA VAL A 325 -24.13 0.44 4.55
C VAL A 325 -25.37 1.08 5.12
N LYS A 326 -26.14 1.77 4.28
CA LYS A 326 -27.40 2.38 4.68
C LYS A 326 -28.52 1.34 4.71
N THR A 327 -29.12 1.18 5.89
CA THR A 327 -30.27 0.31 6.14
C THR A 327 -31.50 1.15 6.48
N LYS A 328 -32.65 0.51 6.72
CA LYS A 328 -33.86 1.20 7.23
C LYS A 328 -33.63 1.84 8.60
N GLY A 329 -32.73 1.28 9.41
CA GLY A 329 -32.35 1.79 10.73
C GLY A 329 -31.27 2.88 10.70
N GLY A 330 -30.81 3.30 9.52
CA GLY A 330 -29.70 4.22 9.35
C GLY A 330 -28.41 3.52 8.90
N TRP A 331 -27.28 4.22 9.04
CA TRP A 331 -25.96 3.69 8.67
C TRP A 331 -25.54 2.60 9.65
N LYS A 332 -25.22 1.42 9.11
CA LYS A 332 -24.65 0.29 9.86
C LYS A 332 -23.22 0.08 9.38
N GLU A 333 -22.27 0.17 10.31
CA GLU A 333 -20.87 -0.18 10.05
C GLU A 333 -20.77 -1.68 9.76
N VAL A 334 -20.05 -2.02 8.68
CA VAL A 334 -19.83 -3.41 8.26
C VAL A 334 -18.37 -3.82 8.35
N SER A 335 -17.44 -2.86 8.28
CA SER A 335 -16.01 -3.13 8.44
C SER A 335 -15.22 -1.85 8.75
N LYS A 336 -14.04 -2.04 9.37
CA LYS A 336 -12.96 -1.05 9.44
C LYS A 336 -11.70 -1.74 8.94
N THR A 337 -11.10 -1.22 7.88
CA THR A 337 -9.90 -1.84 7.30
C THR A 337 -8.69 -1.71 8.23
N ARG A 338 -7.79 -2.68 8.13
CA ARG A 338 -6.40 -2.54 8.59
C ARG A 338 -5.55 -2.14 7.38
N PHE A 339 -4.41 -1.51 7.64
CA PHE A 339 -3.38 -1.23 6.64
C PHE A 339 -3.06 -2.49 5.81
N VAL A 340 -2.88 -2.31 4.52
CA VAL A 340 -2.62 -3.38 3.54
C VAL A 340 -1.29 -3.18 2.80
N GLY A 341 -0.64 -2.04 3.00
CA GLY A 341 0.60 -1.65 2.35
C GLY A 341 0.36 -0.65 1.22
N PRO A 342 1.24 0.36 1.02
CA PRO A 342 1.08 1.37 0.00
C PRO A 342 1.70 1.04 -1.37
N VAL A 343 2.41 -0.09 -1.52
CA VAL A 343 3.19 -0.35 -2.75
C VAL A 343 2.32 -0.89 -3.89
N THR A 344 1.39 -1.78 -3.58
CA THR A 344 0.47 -2.40 -4.54
C THR A 344 -0.95 -2.43 -3.98
N ASN A 345 -1.94 -2.44 -4.88
CA ASN A 345 -3.32 -2.59 -4.44
C ASN A 345 -3.58 -4.00 -3.92
N ARG A 346 -4.50 -4.08 -2.96
CA ARG A 346 -5.08 -5.32 -2.48
C ARG A 346 -6.53 -5.43 -2.91
N GLU A 347 -6.86 -6.60 -3.44
CA GLU A 347 -8.22 -7.00 -3.72
C GLU A 347 -8.82 -7.72 -2.52
N ILE A 348 -9.91 -7.18 -1.96
CA ILE A 348 -10.61 -7.76 -0.81
C ILE A 348 -12.11 -7.83 -1.03
N ALA A 349 -12.76 -8.75 -0.31
CA ALA A 349 -14.21 -8.82 -0.20
C ALA A 349 -14.64 -8.42 1.22
N ILE A 350 -15.62 -7.53 1.37
CA ILE A 350 -16.24 -7.25 2.68
C ILE A 350 -17.63 -7.86 2.67
N SER A 351 -17.84 -8.90 3.49
CA SER A 351 -19.13 -9.57 3.57
C SER A 351 -20.25 -8.62 4.01
N LEU A 352 -21.40 -8.69 3.33
CA LEU A 352 -22.64 -8.03 3.72
C LEU A 352 -23.66 -9.04 4.29
N GLU A 353 -23.18 -10.22 4.70
CA GLU A 353 -24.01 -11.24 5.34
C GLU A 353 -24.74 -10.66 6.56
N GLY A 354 -26.05 -10.94 6.67
CA GLY A 354 -26.88 -10.45 7.77
C GLY A 354 -27.17 -8.94 7.75
N ILE A 355 -26.91 -8.25 6.64
CA ILE A 355 -27.30 -6.85 6.45
C ILE A 355 -28.60 -6.76 5.64
N GLU A 356 -29.63 -6.16 6.23
CA GLU A 356 -30.85 -5.79 5.48
C GLU A 356 -30.59 -4.56 4.61
N LEU A 357 -30.33 -4.80 3.32
CA LEU A 357 -30.08 -3.75 2.35
C LEU A 357 -31.36 -3.01 1.95
N ASN A 358 -31.24 -1.72 1.68
CA ASN A 358 -32.36 -0.91 1.19
C ASN A 358 -32.64 -1.18 -0.30
N GLU A 359 -33.92 -1.11 -0.68
CA GLU A 359 -34.37 -1.16 -2.07
C GLU A 359 -34.90 0.22 -2.52
N PRO A 360 -34.80 0.57 -3.83
CA PRO A 360 -34.15 -0.19 -4.90
C PRO A 360 -32.64 0.06 -5.01
N ILE A 361 -32.07 0.89 -4.12
CA ILE A 361 -30.68 1.34 -4.16
C ILE A 361 -29.96 0.95 -2.87
N VAL A 362 -28.78 0.34 -3.03
CA VAL A 362 -27.83 0.13 -1.95
C VAL A 362 -26.90 1.35 -1.89
N GLU A 363 -26.82 1.98 -0.73
CA GLU A 363 -25.89 3.09 -0.47
C GLU A 363 -24.82 2.65 0.52
N VAL A 364 -23.56 2.85 0.15
CA VAL A 364 -22.37 2.50 0.93
C VAL A 364 -21.56 3.76 1.18
N SER A 365 -21.08 3.93 2.40
CA SER A 365 -20.24 5.04 2.84
C SER A 365 -18.85 4.52 3.18
N PHE A 366 -17.83 5.19 2.65
CA PHE A 366 -16.42 4.96 2.94
C PHE A 366 -15.83 6.22 3.58
N LYS A 367 -15.25 6.08 4.77
CA LYS A 367 -14.84 7.20 5.62
C LYS A 367 -13.40 7.07 6.08
N THR A 368 -12.62 8.13 5.91
CA THR A 368 -11.23 8.19 6.38
C THR A 368 -10.70 9.63 6.45
N GLY A 369 -9.49 9.83 6.95
CA GLY A 369 -8.77 11.09 6.96
C GLY A 369 -8.30 11.55 5.57
N PHE A 370 -7.70 12.73 5.51
CA PHE A 370 -7.23 13.32 4.26
C PHE A 370 -6.07 12.54 3.66
N LEU A 371 -6.22 12.08 2.40
CA LEU A 371 -5.20 11.31 1.66
C LEU A 371 -4.73 10.04 2.38
N PHE A 372 -5.58 9.34 3.13
CA PHE A 372 -5.14 8.14 3.85
C PHE A 372 -5.29 6.84 3.07
N TRP A 373 -6.27 6.78 2.17
CA TRP A 373 -6.55 5.61 1.35
C TRP A 373 -6.69 5.98 -0.11
N GLU A 374 -6.41 5.02 -0.97
CA GLU A 374 -6.59 5.11 -2.42
C GLU A 374 -7.43 3.91 -2.84
N ILE A 375 -8.59 4.18 -3.44
CA ILE A 375 -9.49 3.13 -3.94
C ILE A 375 -9.56 3.23 -5.45
N ASP A 376 -9.21 2.15 -6.14
CA ASP A 376 -9.19 2.03 -7.59
C ASP A 376 -10.51 1.45 -8.11
N GLN A 377 -11.08 0.49 -7.37
CA GLN A 377 -12.34 -0.13 -7.78
C GLN A 377 -13.23 -0.49 -6.59
N ILE A 378 -14.54 -0.26 -6.74
CA ILE A 378 -15.58 -0.72 -5.83
C ILE A 378 -16.64 -1.43 -6.66
N SER A 379 -17.07 -2.62 -6.24
CA SER A 379 -18.19 -3.31 -6.87
C SER A 379 -19.06 -4.03 -5.84
N LEU A 380 -20.35 -4.14 -6.11
CA LEU A 380 -21.25 -5.00 -5.34
C LEU A 380 -21.23 -6.39 -5.97
N ALA A 381 -20.58 -7.34 -5.31
CA ALA A 381 -20.40 -8.68 -5.80
C ALA A 381 -21.47 -9.63 -5.24
N SER A 382 -22.04 -10.49 -6.09
CA SER A 382 -22.72 -11.68 -5.60
C SER A 382 -21.73 -12.82 -5.43
N VAL A 383 -21.74 -13.43 -4.26
CA VAL A 383 -20.70 -14.36 -3.83
C VAL A 383 -21.30 -15.65 -3.27
N THR A 384 -20.45 -16.67 -3.16
CA THR A 384 -20.69 -17.83 -2.29
C THR A 384 -19.47 -18.02 -1.43
N LYS A 385 -19.68 -18.19 -0.12
CA LYS A 385 -18.60 -18.49 0.80
C LYS A 385 -17.98 -19.84 0.43
N VAL A 386 -16.67 -19.88 0.26
CA VAL A 386 -15.92 -21.11 0.01
C VAL A 386 -15.95 -21.94 1.28
N SER A 387 -16.32 -23.21 1.15
CA SER A 387 -16.41 -24.09 2.30
C SER A 387 -15.01 -24.46 2.82
N PRO A 388 -14.77 -24.51 4.14
CA PRO A 388 -13.45 -24.83 4.70
C PRO A 388 -12.83 -26.12 4.16
N GLU A 389 -13.63 -27.16 3.92
CA GLU A 389 -13.19 -28.44 3.37
C GLU A 389 -12.77 -28.38 1.88
N SER A 390 -13.11 -27.28 1.18
CA SER A 390 -12.70 -27.03 -0.20
C SER A 390 -11.40 -26.22 -0.29
N ILE A 391 -10.88 -25.73 0.84
CA ILE A 391 -9.63 -25.00 0.92
C ILE A 391 -8.52 -26.00 1.25
N GLN A 392 -7.53 -26.11 0.36
CA GLN A 392 -6.33 -26.88 0.67
C GLN A 392 -5.34 -25.97 1.38
N VAL A 393 -4.89 -26.38 2.57
CA VAL A 393 -3.88 -25.67 3.35
C VAL A 393 -2.56 -26.41 3.21
N LEU A 394 -1.58 -25.78 2.58
CA LEU A 394 -0.22 -26.30 2.48
C LEU A 394 0.66 -25.59 3.50
N LYS A 395 1.24 -26.37 4.40
CA LYS A 395 2.33 -25.90 5.26
C LYS A 395 3.62 -25.81 4.46
N PRO A 396 4.54 -24.89 4.82
CA PRO A 396 5.87 -24.90 4.23
C PRO A 396 6.53 -26.26 4.49
N SER A 397 7.26 -26.75 3.48
CA SER A 397 8.04 -28.00 3.55
C SER A 397 9.54 -27.73 3.62
N ILE A 398 9.95 -26.53 3.21
CA ILE A 398 11.30 -25.99 3.33
C ILE A 398 11.12 -24.50 3.62
N ALA A 399 11.89 -24.00 4.58
CA ALA A 399 12.08 -22.57 4.81
C ALA A 399 13.57 -22.34 5.05
N GLU A 400 14.25 -21.67 4.10
CA GLU A 400 15.69 -21.41 4.18
C GLU A 400 15.93 -19.91 4.17
N ASP A 401 16.80 -19.42 5.06
CA ASP A 401 17.23 -18.02 5.01
C ASP A 401 18.25 -17.76 3.88
N GLU A 402 18.71 -16.52 3.73
CA GLU A 402 19.69 -16.15 2.71
C GLU A 402 21.05 -16.88 2.83
N THR A 403 21.32 -17.52 3.97
CA THR A 403 22.53 -18.31 4.22
C THR A 403 22.32 -19.81 4.00
N GLY A 404 21.09 -20.23 3.70
CA GLY A 404 20.70 -21.63 3.56
C GLY A 404 20.45 -22.34 4.89
N LYS A 405 20.27 -21.59 6.00
CA LYS A 405 19.91 -22.17 7.29
C LYS A 405 18.41 -22.43 7.33
N ASP A 406 18.04 -23.58 7.88
CA ASP A 406 16.66 -23.99 8.07
C ASP A 406 15.95 -23.12 9.14
N GLN A 407 14.76 -22.66 8.78
CA GLN A 407 13.86 -21.81 9.56
C GLN A 407 12.46 -22.42 9.69
N LEU A 408 12.25 -23.66 9.22
CA LEU A 408 10.92 -24.25 9.06
C LEU A 408 10.13 -24.30 10.38
N ASP A 409 10.79 -24.68 11.47
CA ASP A 409 10.17 -24.79 12.80
C ASP A 409 9.64 -23.45 13.33
N LEU A 410 10.14 -22.30 12.84
CA LEU A 410 9.76 -20.96 13.28
C LEU A 410 8.60 -20.34 12.48
N ILE A 411 8.11 -21.02 11.44
CA ILE A 411 7.06 -20.48 10.56
C ILE A 411 5.90 -21.45 10.33
N SER A 412 5.91 -22.58 11.04
CA SER A 412 5.01 -23.70 10.77
C SER A 412 3.69 -23.62 11.55
N GLU A 413 3.65 -22.89 12.66
CA GLU A 413 2.53 -22.83 13.60
C GLU A 413 2.41 -21.43 14.21
N LEU A 414 1.21 -21.04 14.63
CA LEU A 414 1.02 -19.82 15.43
C LEU A 414 1.29 -20.14 16.90
N ASP A 415 2.55 -20.12 17.30
CA ASP A 415 3.00 -20.52 18.63
C ASP A 415 3.90 -19.48 19.33
N ASP A 416 3.92 -18.25 18.81
CA ASP A 416 4.75 -17.13 19.25
C ASP A 416 6.26 -17.43 19.20
N LYS A 417 6.69 -18.35 18.31
CA LYS A 417 8.11 -18.60 18.00
C LYS A 417 8.44 -18.05 16.63
N PHE A 418 8.98 -16.85 16.63
CA PHE A 418 9.16 -16.10 15.41
C PHE A 418 10.43 -16.47 14.65
N LEU A 419 10.30 -16.54 13.32
CA LEU A 419 11.36 -16.22 12.38
C LEU A 419 11.63 -14.72 12.47
N GLU A 420 12.87 -14.37 12.82
CA GLU A 420 13.34 -13.00 12.92
C GLU A 420 14.11 -12.57 11.65
N GLN A 421 13.75 -11.43 11.08
CA GLN A 421 14.50 -10.75 10.01
C GLN A 421 14.92 -9.35 10.49
N PRO A 422 16.03 -9.22 11.25
CA PRO A 422 16.43 -7.97 11.91
C PRO A 422 17.07 -6.91 11.00
N GLU A 423 17.53 -7.29 9.81
CA GLU A 423 18.34 -6.42 8.94
C GLU A 423 17.74 -6.29 7.54
N THR A 424 17.90 -5.10 6.94
CA THR A 424 17.59 -4.88 5.52
C THR A 424 18.38 -5.83 4.63
N GLY A 425 17.64 -6.66 3.91
CA GLY A 425 18.14 -7.66 2.98
C GLY A 425 18.03 -9.09 3.47
N ASN A 426 17.61 -9.33 4.72
CA ASN A 426 17.26 -10.68 5.17
C ASN A 426 16.11 -11.25 4.32
N LYS A 427 16.20 -12.55 4.05
CA LYS A 427 15.27 -13.26 3.15
C LYS A 427 14.93 -14.61 3.72
N THR A 428 13.74 -15.10 3.38
CA THR A 428 13.38 -16.49 3.64
C THR A 428 12.65 -17.05 2.43
N TYR A 429 13.25 -18.10 1.86
CA TYR A 429 12.73 -18.82 0.71
C TYR A 429 11.85 -19.97 1.19
N LEU A 430 10.59 -19.96 0.77
CA LEU A 430 9.60 -20.94 1.17
C LEU A 430 9.32 -21.90 0.01
N THR A 431 9.23 -23.18 0.31
CA THR A 431 8.75 -24.20 -0.64
C THR A 431 7.58 -24.97 -0.05
N TYR A 432 6.52 -25.11 -0.82
CA TYR A 432 5.33 -25.91 -0.51
C TYR A 432 5.25 -27.11 -1.45
N GLN A 433 4.89 -28.28 -0.92
CA GLN A 433 4.60 -29.46 -1.72
C GLN A 433 3.10 -29.52 -2.00
N PHE A 434 2.72 -29.51 -3.27
CA PHE A 434 1.34 -29.63 -3.71
C PHE A 434 1.10 -30.97 -4.40
N GLY A 435 0.99 -32.03 -3.59
CA GLY A 435 0.87 -33.41 -4.09
C GLY A 435 -0.38 -33.69 -4.93
N GLU A 436 -1.46 -32.94 -4.70
CA GLU A 436 -2.74 -33.07 -5.42
C GLU A 436 -2.84 -32.16 -6.66
N PHE A 437 -1.75 -31.49 -7.04
CA PHE A 437 -1.72 -30.59 -8.18
C PHE A 437 -2.19 -31.29 -9.46
N SER A 438 -3.14 -30.65 -10.16
CA SER A 438 -3.54 -31.04 -11.50
C SER A 438 -3.46 -29.87 -12.46
N LYS A 439 -2.77 -30.08 -13.60
CA LYS A 439 -2.73 -29.11 -14.71
C LYS A 439 -4.10 -28.86 -15.35
N SER A 440 -5.11 -29.71 -15.10
CA SER A 440 -6.46 -29.55 -15.67
C SER A 440 -7.37 -28.63 -14.84
N LYS A 441 -6.90 -28.17 -13.68
CA LYS A 441 -7.66 -27.39 -12.71
C LYS A 441 -7.08 -25.97 -12.63
N ALA A 442 -7.91 -25.00 -12.25
CA ALA A 442 -7.47 -23.66 -11.92
C ALA A 442 -7.43 -23.49 -10.40
N TYR A 443 -6.47 -22.71 -9.92
CA TYR A 443 -6.27 -22.48 -8.50
C TYR A 443 -6.04 -20.99 -8.26
N THR A 444 -6.67 -20.45 -7.21
CA THR A 444 -6.27 -19.18 -6.62
C THR A 444 -5.50 -19.48 -5.33
N ALA A 445 -4.34 -18.84 -5.18
CA ALA A 445 -3.49 -19.01 -4.02
C ALA A 445 -3.47 -17.74 -3.15
N PHE A 446 -3.49 -17.94 -1.84
CA PHE A 446 -3.32 -16.88 -0.84
C PHE A 446 -2.23 -17.29 0.14
N LEU A 447 -1.27 -16.40 0.39
CA LEU A 447 -0.38 -16.53 1.52
C LEU A 447 -1.14 -16.10 2.78
N HIS A 448 -1.28 -17.03 3.73
CA HIS A 448 -1.81 -16.79 5.06
C HIS A 448 -0.64 -16.69 6.04
N THR A 449 -0.32 -15.47 6.43
CA THR A 449 0.79 -15.17 7.33
C THR A 449 0.32 -14.68 8.68
N GLY A 450 1.16 -14.80 9.70
CA GLY A 450 0.96 -14.20 11.01
C GLY A 450 2.25 -13.56 11.52
N GLY A 451 2.15 -12.35 12.08
CA GLY A 451 3.33 -11.67 12.59
C GLY A 451 3.12 -10.20 12.94
N TYR A 452 4.26 -9.55 13.21
CA TYR A 452 4.39 -8.12 13.44
C TYR A 452 5.81 -7.67 13.06
N TYR A 453 6.08 -6.37 13.10
CA TYR A 453 7.42 -5.84 12.86
C TYR A 453 7.64 -4.56 13.65
N LYS A 454 8.90 -4.18 13.89
CA LYS A 454 9.28 -2.94 14.57
C LYS A 454 10.07 -2.06 13.63
N ILE A 455 9.71 -0.79 13.55
CA ILE A 455 10.44 0.19 12.75
C ILE A 455 11.60 0.77 13.54
N TYR A 456 12.80 0.78 12.97
CA TYR A 456 13.93 1.47 13.58
C TYR A 456 14.14 2.82 12.91
N ARG A 457 14.09 3.88 13.71
CA ARG A 457 14.37 5.25 13.29
C ARG A 457 15.25 5.93 14.34
N ASP A 458 16.28 6.63 13.87
CA ASP A 458 17.17 7.44 14.68
C ASP A 458 16.91 8.92 14.36
N PHE A 459 15.83 9.45 14.95
CA PHE A 459 15.47 10.85 14.77
C PHE A 459 16.39 11.74 15.62
N THR A 460 16.91 12.79 15.01
CA THR A 460 17.81 13.74 15.67
C THR A 460 17.09 15.05 15.98
N GLY A 461 17.65 15.82 16.92
CA GLY A 461 17.11 17.12 17.32
C GLY A 461 16.10 17.07 18.46
N PRO A 462 15.71 18.23 19.01
CA PRO A 462 14.83 18.29 20.16
C PRO A 462 13.38 17.93 19.80
N ARG A 463 12.65 17.39 20.78
CA ARG A 463 11.19 17.19 20.68
C ARG A 463 10.47 18.50 20.35
N ASN A 464 9.63 18.48 19.32
CA ASN A 464 8.86 19.63 18.87
C ASN A 464 7.53 19.75 19.62
N GLU A 465 7.58 20.32 20.83
CA GLU A 465 6.41 20.51 21.69
C GLU A 465 5.31 21.35 21.04
N LYS A 466 5.67 22.35 20.22
CA LYS A 466 4.68 23.20 19.53
C LYS A 466 3.91 22.41 18.49
N PHE A 467 4.57 21.51 17.77
CA PHE A 467 3.92 20.62 16.82
C PHE A 467 3.04 19.61 17.55
N LEU A 468 3.60 18.90 18.53
CA LEU A 468 2.92 17.81 19.21
C LEU A 468 1.68 18.32 19.96
N SER A 469 1.78 19.43 20.70
CA SER A 469 0.61 20.06 21.34
C SER A 469 -0.50 20.48 20.37
N LYS A 470 -0.17 20.73 19.09
CA LYS A 470 -1.17 21.06 18.06
C LYS A 470 -1.90 19.81 17.54
N TYR A 471 -1.20 18.68 17.41
CA TYR A 471 -1.68 17.50 16.69
C TYR A 471 -1.87 16.23 17.56
N GLU A 472 -1.44 16.21 18.82
CA GLU A 472 -1.75 15.15 19.81
C GLU A 472 -3.19 15.30 20.34
N LYS A 473 -4.17 15.19 19.44
CA LYS A 473 -5.62 15.29 19.73
C LYS A 473 -6.42 14.45 18.74
N PRO A 474 -7.70 14.14 19.00
CA PRO A 474 -8.55 13.47 18.02
C PRO A 474 -8.57 14.19 16.68
N GLY A 475 -8.33 13.46 15.59
CA GLY A 475 -8.22 13.95 14.22
C GLY A 475 -6.92 14.67 13.90
N GLY A 476 -5.98 14.77 14.85
CA GLY A 476 -4.78 15.59 14.72
C GLY A 476 -3.85 15.13 13.58
N LEU A 477 -3.70 13.81 13.36
CA LEU A 477 -2.92 13.31 12.22
C LEU A 477 -3.57 13.66 10.87
N ALA A 478 -4.90 13.58 10.77
CA ALA A 478 -5.64 13.97 9.57
C ALA A 478 -5.58 15.49 9.31
N GLU A 479 -5.60 16.31 10.38
CA GLU A 479 -5.38 17.75 10.30
C GLU A 479 -3.96 18.06 9.82
N PHE A 480 -2.95 17.38 10.37
CA PHE A 480 -1.56 17.53 9.94
C PHE A 480 -1.41 17.13 8.47
N SER A 481 -1.95 15.98 8.06
CA SER A 481 -1.96 15.50 6.68
C SER A 481 -2.45 16.57 5.71
N LYS A 482 -3.63 17.15 5.99
CA LYS A 482 -4.23 18.18 5.15
C LYS A 482 -3.40 19.47 5.10
N ASN A 483 -2.95 19.94 6.26
CA ASN A 483 -2.14 21.16 6.35
C ASN A 483 -0.83 21.01 5.57
N ARG A 484 -0.15 19.87 5.76
CA ARG A 484 1.11 19.55 5.09
C ARG A 484 0.94 19.46 3.58
N PHE A 485 -0.15 18.85 3.11
CA PHE A 485 -0.44 18.81 1.68
C PHE A 485 -0.66 20.22 1.11
N GLY A 486 -1.35 21.09 1.84
CA GLY A 486 -1.53 22.50 1.46
C GLY A 486 -0.21 23.27 1.34
N GLU A 487 0.74 23.05 2.25
CA GLU A 487 2.09 23.63 2.19
C GLU A 487 2.84 23.17 0.93
N VAL A 488 2.84 21.86 0.67
CA VAL A 488 3.49 21.25 -0.50
C VAL A 488 2.86 21.75 -1.80
N TYR A 489 1.53 21.86 -1.83
CA TYR A 489 0.77 22.42 -2.94
C TYR A 489 1.16 23.86 -3.25
N GLN A 490 1.26 24.72 -2.23
CA GLN A 490 1.68 26.11 -2.39
C GLN A 490 3.12 26.21 -2.89
N PHE A 491 4.02 25.40 -2.32
CA PHE A 491 5.43 25.35 -2.75
C PHE A 491 5.55 24.95 -4.22
N ALA A 492 4.94 23.82 -4.61
CA ALA A 492 4.97 23.32 -6.00
C ALA A 492 4.41 24.35 -7.00
N SER A 493 3.31 25.02 -6.65
CA SER A 493 2.67 26.06 -7.47
C SER A 493 3.51 27.35 -7.60
N SER A 494 4.40 27.62 -6.63
CA SER A 494 5.28 28.78 -6.65
C SER A 494 6.55 28.54 -7.46
N SER A 495 7.09 27.31 -7.43
CA SER A 495 8.28 26.89 -8.17
C SER A 495 8.03 26.65 -9.67
N SER A 496 6.75 26.55 -10.09
CA SER A 496 6.34 26.40 -11.50
C SER A 496 6.17 27.73 -12.25
N LYS A 497 6.31 28.87 -11.57
CA LYS A 497 6.28 30.23 -12.17
C LYS A 497 7.70 30.73 -12.40
#